data_AF-A0A142XYI6-F1
#
_entry.id   AF-A0A142XYI6-F1
#
_cell.length_a   1.000
_cell.length_b   1.000
_cell.length_c   1.000
_cell.angle_alpha   90.00
_cell.angle_beta   90.00
_cell.angle_gamma   90.00
#
_symmetry.space_group_name_H-M   'P 1'
#
loop_
_entity.id
_entity.type
_entity.pdbx_description
1 polymer ?
#
loop_
_entity_poly.entity_id
_entity_poly.type
_entity_poly.pdbx_seq_one_letter_code
_entity_poly.pdbx_strand_id
1 'polypeptide(L)'
;MSNNRRDVSGIRMCLNHSQSGIEEGLVELEQDFRIWFEHPHQRPYWSKLMEHLVSFRWVLDQHFTRVAGEGYLEHVACQRPGLYSDLRDIECWQWRLIDRLDSIIHDVQTFDSQRDEIADIEDEFRRLHGEILDEESQERLLVERGLA
;
A
#
# COMPACT_ATOMS: atom_id res chain seq x y z
N MET A 1 33.28 -1.70 3.82
CA MET A 1 32.48 -2.29 2.72
C MET A 1 31.67 -3.52 3.13
N SER A 2 32.10 -4.39 4.06
CA SER A 2 31.30 -5.58 4.47
C SER A 2 30.14 -5.29 5.42
N ASN A 3 30.20 -4.23 6.24
CA ASN A 3 29.11 -3.87 7.15
C ASN A 3 27.90 -3.30 6.39
N ASN A 4 28.12 -2.38 5.45
CA ASN A 4 27.03 -1.77 4.67
C ASN A 4 26.20 -2.78 3.86
N ARG A 5 26.82 -3.85 3.33
CA ARG A 5 26.08 -4.93 2.64
C ARG A 5 25.22 -5.77 3.58
N ARG A 6 25.61 -5.93 4.85
CA ARG A 6 24.80 -6.62 5.86
C ARG A 6 23.62 -5.76 6.28
N ASP A 7 23.81 -4.45 6.41
CA ASP A 7 22.75 -3.51 6.78
C ASP A 7 21.66 -3.44 5.70
N VAL A 8 22.03 -3.29 4.42
CA VAL A 8 21.05 -3.29 3.32
C VAL A 8 20.39 -4.66 3.12
N SER A 9 21.10 -5.76 3.41
CA SER A 9 20.47 -7.09 3.42
C SER A 9 19.44 -7.25 4.55
N GLY A 10 19.64 -6.60 5.69
CA GLY A 10 18.66 -6.52 6.77
C GLY A 10 17.43 -5.73 6.34
N ILE A 11 17.63 -4.56 5.72
CA ILE A 11 16.56 -3.72 5.16
C ILE A 11 15.71 -4.53 4.16
N ARG A 12 16.34 -5.28 3.25
CA ARG A 12 15.62 -6.12 2.29
C ARG A 12 14.74 -7.17 2.97
N MET A 13 15.21 -7.81 4.05
CA MET A 13 14.39 -8.78 4.77
C MET A 13 13.20 -8.12 5.47
N CYS A 14 13.41 -6.97 6.11
CA CYS A 14 12.33 -6.20 6.73
C CYS A 14 11.30 -5.73 5.69
N LEU A 15 11.77 -5.24 4.54
CA LEU A 15 10.92 -4.80 3.43
C LEU A 15 10.04 -5.95 2.94
N ASN A 16 10.64 -7.08 2.61
CA ASN A 16 9.91 -8.26 2.13
C ASN A 16 8.86 -8.75 3.14
N HIS A 17 9.20 -8.75 4.44
CA HIS A 17 8.24 -9.15 5.47
C HIS A 17 7.06 -8.18 5.56
N SER A 18 7.33 -6.88 5.50
CA SER A 18 6.29 -5.86 5.54
C SER A 18 5.37 -5.93 4.32
N GLN A 19 5.94 -6.10 3.12
CA GLN A 19 5.19 -6.19 1.87
C GLN A 19 4.35 -7.46 1.79
N SER A 20 4.82 -8.59 2.33
CA SER A 20 3.97 -9.80 2.47
C SER A 20 2.68 -9.50 3.24
N GLY A 21 2.74 -8.66 4.27
CA GLY A 21 1.55 -8.26 5.02
C GLY A 21 0.61 -7.34 4.24
N ILE A 22 1.14 -6.52 3.33
CA ILE A 22 0.34 -5.69 2.42
C ILE A 22 -0.34 -6.57 1.36
N GLU A 23 0.42 -7.47 0.73
CA GLU A 23 -0.11 -8.44 -0.25
C GLU A 23 -1.24 -9.30 0.37
N GLU A 24 -1.03 -9.82 1.59
CA GLU A 24 -2.06 -10.55 2.34
C GLU A 24 -3.30 -9.69 2.62
N GLY A 25 -3.10 -8.46 3.10
CA GLY A 25 -4.20 -7.53 3.37
C GLY A 25 -5.00 -7.13 2.13
N LEU A 26 -4.33 -6.97 0.98
CA LEU A 26 -4.98 -6.69 -0.30
C LEU A 26 -5.86 -7.85 -0.75
N VAL A 27 -5.39 -9.09 -0.61
CA VAL A 27 -6.18 -10.29 -0.95
C VAL A 27 -7.44 -10.39 -0.08
N GLU A 28 -7.31 -10.11 1.23
CA GLU A 28 -8.45 -10.11 2.14
C GLU A 28 -9.46 -9.02 1.76
N LEU A 29 -8.99 -7.80 1.46
CA LEU A 29 -9.83 -6.70 1.01
C LEU A 29 -10.53 -7.01 -0.31
N GLU A 30 -9.82 -7.58 -1.29
CA GLU A 30 -10.41 -7.96 -2.57
C GLU A 30 -11.57 -8.95 -2.38
N GLN A 31 -11.38 -9.92 -1.49
CA GLN A 31 -12.43 -10.87 -1.15
C GLN A 31 -13.63 -10.18 -0.49
N ASP A 32 -13.40 -9.26 0.45
CA ASP A 32 -14.48 -8.56 1.15
C ASP A 32 -15.23 -7.57 0.27
N PHE A 33 -14.53 -6.86 -0.62
CA PHE A 33 -15.14 -6.05 -1.67
C PHE A 33 -16.02 -6.89 -2.57
N ARG A 34 -15.52 -8.04 -3.07
CA ARG A 34 -16.31 -8.95 -3.91
C ARG A 34 -17.60 -9.38 -3.22
N ILE A 35 -17.51 -9.83 -1.96
CA ILE A 35 -18.68 -10.26 -1.18
C ILE A 35 -19.65 -9.10 -0.98
N TRP A 36 -19.14 -7.89 -0.69
CA TRP A 36 -19.99 -6.71 -0.52
C TRP A 36 -20.66 -6.29 -1.82
N PHE A 37 -19.97 -6.32 -2.97
CA PHE A 37 -20.56 -6.00 -4.28
C PHE A 37 -21.67 -6.96 -4.70
N GLU A 38 -21.56 -8.25 -4.35
CA GLU A 38 -22.63 -9.22 -4.55
C GLU A 38 -23.85 -8.94 -3.65
N HIS A 39 -23.64 -8.28 -2.51
CA HIS A 39 -24.62 -8.12 -1.44
C HIS A 39 -24.56 -6.72 -0.77
N PRO A 40 -24.69 -5.61 -1.52
CA PRO A 40 -24.33 -4.27 -1.02
C PRO A 40 -25.26 -3.75 0.07
N HIS A 41 -26.48 -4.27 0.14
CA HIS A 41 -27.47 -3.92 1.17
C HIS A 41 -27.30 -4.71 2.47
N GLN A 42 -26.42 -5.71 2.50
CA GLN A 42 -26.22 -6.54 3.69
C GLN A 42 -25.20 -5.89 4.62
N ARG A 43 -25.72 -5.25 5.67
CA ARG A 43 -24.93 -4.56 6.70
C ARG A 43 -23.75 -5.37 7.26
N PRO A 44 -23.83 -6.70 7.50
CA PRO A 44 -22.68 -7.45 8.01
C PRO A 44 -21.46 -7.42 7.07
N TYR A 45 -21.66 -7.49 5.76
CA TYR A 45 -20.56 -7.46 4.79
C TYR A 45 -19.95 -6.06 4.68
N TRP A 46 -20.79 -5.03 4.67
CA TRP A 46 -20.31 -3.64 4.75
C TRP A 46 -19.50 -3.39 6.03
N SER A 47 -19.98 -3.85 7.19
CA SER A 47 -19.28 -3.68 8.46
C SER A 47 -17.91 -4.36 8.46
N LYS A 48 -17.84 -5.59 7.94
CA LYS A 48 -16.57 -6.31 7.81
C LYS A 48 -15.61 -5.61 6.86
N LEU A 49 -16.09 -5.22 5.67
CA LEU A 49 -15.30 -4.48 4.68
C LEU A 49 -14.73 -3.18 5.27
N MET A 50 -15.56 -2.39 5.97
CA MET A 50 -15.10 -1.15 6.60
C MET A 50 -14.06 -1.38 7.68
N GLU A 51 -14.23 -2.41 8.51
CA GLU A 51 -13.23 -2.78 9.53
C GLU A 51 -11.88 -3.12 8.88
N HIS A 52 -11.92 -3.96 7.84
CA HIS A 52 -10.72 -4.36 7.12
C HIS A 52 -10.07 -3.21 6.35
N LEU A 53 -10.85 -2.32 5.74
CA LEU A 53 -10.34 -1.13 5.03
C LEU A 53 -9.56 -0.20 5.97
N VAL A 54 -10.15 0.11 7.13
CA VAL A 54 -9.50 0.99 8.13
C VAL A 54 -8.25 0.31 8.71
N SER A 55 -8.32 -0.99 8.98
CA SER A 55 -7.17 -1.77 9.43
C SER A 55 -6.04 -1.76 8.39
N PHE A 56 -6.36 -2.04 7.13
CA PHE A 56 -5.39 -2.06 6.03
C PHE A 56 -4.76 -0.67 5.82
N ARG A 57 -5.55 0.41 5.86
CA ARG A 57 -5.04 1.78 5.79
C ARG A 57 -4.01 2.05 6.88
N TRP A 58 -4.24 1.56 8.09
CA TRP A 58 -3.26 1.68 9.17
C TRP A 58 -1.98 0.89 8.87
N VAL A 59 -2.11 -0.36 8.41
CA VAL A 59 -0.95 -1.20 8.05
C VAL A 59 -0.12 -0.55 6.93
N LEU A 60 -0.78 -0.04 5.88
CA LEU A 60 -0.13 0.61 4.75
C LEU A 60 0.60 1.89 5.17
N ASP A 61 -0.03 2.72 6.01
CA ASP A 61 0.59 3.94 6.56
C ASP A 61 1.80 3.63 7.46
N GLN A 62 1.72 2.57 8.27
CA GLN A 62 2.87 2.09 9.06
C GLN A 62 4.00 1.57 8.18
N HIS A 63 3.67 0.88 7.08
CA HIS A 63 4.66 0.43 6.11
C HIS A 63 5.39 1.62 5.48
N PHE A 64 4.67 2.59 4.91
CA PHE A 64 5.26 3.79 4.30
C PHE A 64 6.07 4.62 5.31
N THR A 65 5.58 4.74 6.54
CA THR A 65 6.32 5.40 7.63
C THR A 65 7.66 4.71 7.87
N ARG A 66 7.73 3.38 7.87
CA ARG A 66 9.00 2.67 8.06
C ARG A 66 9.91 2.77 6.84
N VAL A 67 9.35 2.60 5.65
CA VAL A 67 10.14 2.47 4.43
C VAL A 67 10.72 3.81 3.99
N ALA A 68 9.91 4.87 3.96
CA ALA A 68 10.36 6.21 3.64
C ALA A 68 10.59 7.09 4.88
N GLY A 69 9.63 7.14 5.80
CA GLY A 69 9.65 8.11 6.93
C GLY A 69 10.75 7.88 7.98
N GLU A 70 11.05 6.63 8.30
CA GLU A 70 12.15 6.23 9.21
C GLU A 70 13.48 6.07 8.47
N GLY A 71 13.49 6.32 7.16
CA GLY A 71 14.70 6.43 6.35
C GLY A 71 15.29 5.10 5.90
N TYR A 72 14.52 4.02 5.75
CA TYR A 72 15.03 2.76 5.20
C TYR A 72 15.51 2.94 3.76
N LEU A 73 14.67 3.51 2.89
CA LEU A 73 15.09 3.83 1.52
C LEU A 73 16.06 5.01 1.48
N GLU A 74 15.95 5.97 2.39
CA GLU A 74 16.93 7.06 2.55
C GLU A 74 18.34 6.49 2.83
N HIS A 75 18.45 5.47 3.68
CA HIS A 75 19.70 4.77 3.94
C HIS A 75 20.27 4.12 2.68
N VAL A 76 19.41 3.50 1.86
CA VAL A 76 19.81 2.93 0.57
C VAL A 76 20.28 4.00 -0.41
N ALA A 77 19.53 5.11 -0.53
CA ALA A 77 19.88 6.24 -1.39
C ALA A 77 21.18 6.93 -0.94
N CYS A 78 21.47 6.98 0.36
CA CYS A 78 22.74 7.49 0.88
C CYS A 78 23.95 6.68 0.40
N GLN A 79 23.79 5.36 0.18
CA GLN A 79 24.87 4.53 -0.37
C GLN A 79 25.10 4.80 -1.87
N ARG A 80 24.07 5.27 -2.58
CA ARG A 80 24.10 5.57 -4.01
C ARG A 80 23.31 6.86 -4.30
N PRO A 81 23.96 8.03 -4.22
CA PRO A 81 23.27 9.32 -4.36
C PRO A 81 22.49 9.51 -5.67
N GLY A 82 22.75 8.71 -6.70
CA GLY A 82 21.94 8.70 -7.93
C GLY A 82 20.51 8.14 -7.75
N LEU A 83 20.14 7.64 -6.57
CA LEU A 83 18.81 7.08 -6.27
C LEU A 83 17.88 8.07 -5.55
N TYR A 84 18.33 9.28 -5.22
CA TYR A 84 17.51 10.24 -4.48
C TYR A 84 16.27 10.70 -5.25
N SER A 85 16.33 10.82 -6.59
CA SER A 85 15.13 11.12 -7.38
C SER A 85 14.09 10.03 -7.24
N ASP A 86 14.52 8.78 -7.38
CA ASP A 86 13.65 7.61 -7.32
C ASP A 86 13.00 7.48 -5.93
N LEU A 87 13.75 7.78 -4.86
CA LEU A 87 13.21 7.87 -3.50
C LEU A 87 12.10 8.92 -3.38
N ARG A 88 12.31 10.13 -3.89
CA ARG A 88 11.29 11.20 -3.80
C ARG A 88 10.05 10.87 -4.62
N ASP A 89 10.22 10.19 -5.77
CA ASP A 89 9.10 9.73 -6.58
C ASP A 89 8.27 8.66 -5.83
N ILE A 90 8.93 7.71 -5.16
CA ILE A 90 8.29 6.71 -4.30
C ILE A 90 7.52 7.39 -3.17
N GLU A 91 8.14 8.30 -2.41
CA GLU A 91 7.48 9.04 -1.33
C GLU A 91 6.22 9.77 -1.82
N CYS A 92 6.32 10.51 -2.93
CA CYS A 92 5.17 11.19 -3.52
C CYS A 92 4.08 10.22 -3.98
N TRP A 93 4.44 9.00 -4.37
CA TRP A 93 3.47 7.96 -4.69
C TRP A 93 2.78 7.45 -3.44
N GLN A 94 3.52 7.10 -2.39
CA GLN A 94 3.00 6.62 -1.11
C GLN A 94 1.94 7.57 -0.52
N TRP A 95 2.22 8.88 -0.52
CA TRP A 95 1.23 9.88 -0.09
C TRP A 95 -0.06 9.83 -0.91
N ARG A 96 0.04 9.73 -2.24
CA ARG A 96 -1.14 9.64 -3.13
C ARG A 96 -1.94 8.37 -2.90
N LEU A 97 -1.28 7.24 -2.60
CA LEU A 97 -1.96 5.98 -2.30
C LEU A 97 -2.79 6.08 -1.03
N ILE A 98 -2.27 6.72 0.03
CA ILE A 98 -3.02 6.98 1.26
C ILE A 98 -4.24 7.87 0.99
N ASP A 99 -4.07 8.98 0.28
CA ASP A 99 -5.18 9.90 -0.05
C ASP A 99 -6.30 9.18 -0.83
N ARG A 100 -5.94 8.29 -1.76
CA ARG A 100 -6.90 7.50 -2.54
C ARG A 100 -7.59 6.43 -1.71
N LEU A 101 -6.86 5.77 -0.81
CA LEU A 101 -7.44 4.81 0.12
C LEU A 101 -8.42 5.50 1.08
N ASP A 102 -8.06 6.67 1.61
CA ASP A 102 -8.95 7.48 2.45
C ASP A 102 -10.21 7.92 1.68
N SER A 103 -10.08 8.20 0.38
CA SER A 103 -11.23 8.50 -0.49
C SER A 103 -12.16 7.28 -0.68
N ILE A 104 -11.61 6.09 -0.96
CA ILE A 104 -12.40 4.85 -1.06
C ILE A 104 -13.09 4.55 0.28
N ILE A 105 -12.40 4.71 1.40
CA ILE A 105 -12.99 4.54 2.75
C ILE A 105 -14.19 5.47 2.90
N HIS A 106 -14.07 6.72 2.47
CA HIS A 106 -15.16 7.69 2.50
C HIS A 106 -16.33 7.27 1.62
N ASP A 107 -16.07 6.81 0.40
CA ASP A 107 -17.10 6.40 -0.56
C ASP A 107 -17.85 5.16 -0.06
N VAL A 108 -17.14 4.15 0.47
CA VAL A 108 -17.76 2.97 1.07
C VAL A 108 -18.54 3.34 2.34
N GLN A 109 -18.03 4.27 3.15
CA GLN A 109 -18.69 4.73 4.37
C GLN A 109 -19.99 5.49 4.08
N THR A 110 -20.01 6.28 3.00
CA THR A 110 -21.14 7.14 2.62
C THR A 110 -22.05 6.51 1.57
N PHE A 111 -21.73 5.29 1.15
CA PHE A 111 -22.44 4.52 0.14
C PHE A 111 -23.97 4.59 0.32
N ASP A 112 -24.64 5.07 -0.72
CA ASP A 112 -26.09 5.07 -0.83
C ASP A 112 -26.53 4.12 -1.94
N SER A 113 -27.24 3.07 -1.55
CA SER A 113 -27.77 2.07 -2.46
C SER A 113 -28.76 2.57 -3.53
N GLN A 114 -29.22 3.82 -3.43
CA GLN A 114 -30.08 4.46 -4.43
C GLN A 114 -29.29 5.17 -5.53
N ARG A 115 -27.99 5.40 -5.31
CA ARG A 115 -27.06 6.07 -6.22
C ARG A 115 -26.15 4.97 -6.74
N ASP A 116 -26.20 4.70 -8.04
CA ASP A 116 -25.47 3.60 -8.68
C ASP A 116 -23.95 3.89 -8.70
N GLU A 117 -23.32 3.88 -7.52
CA GLU A 117 -21.93 4.28 -7.26
C GLU A 117 -21.03 3.04 -7.03
N ILE A 118 -21.60 1.82 -7.02
CA ILE A 118 -20.87 0.56 -6.78
C ILE A 118 -19.78 0.32 -7.83
N ALA A 119 -20.13 0.51 -9.11
CA ALA A 119 -19.19 0.28 -10.20
C ALA A 119 -17.99 1.24 -10.13
N ASP A 120 -18.23 2.49 -9.73
CA ASP A 120 -17.19 3.50 -9.56
C ASP A 120 -16.24 3.13 -8.41
N ILE A 121 -16.79 2.67 -7.28
CA ILE A 121 -15.99 2.21 -6.12
C ILE A 121 -15.17 0.96 -6.50
N GLU A 122 -15.76 0.02 -7.24
CA GLU A 122 -15.08 -1.20 -7.71
C GLU A 122 -13.88 -0.87 -8.61
N ASP A 123 -14.08 0.01 -9.60
CA ASP A 123 -13.02 0.40 -10.53
C ASP A 123 -11.91 1.18 -9.82
N GLU A 124 -12.28 2.06 -8.88
CA GLU A 124 -11.30 2.84 -8.12
C GLU A 124 -10.49 1.95 -7.17
N PHE A 125 -11.12 0.99 -6.49
CA PHE A 125 -10.42 -0.01 -5.67
C PHE A 125 -9.48 -0.87 -6.52
N ARG A 126 -9.93 -1.36 -7.68
CA ARG A 126 -9.09 -2.17 -8.59
C ARG A 126 -7.86 -1.39 -9.05
N ARG A 127 -8.03 -0.10 -9.36
CA ARG A 127 -6.91 0.78 -9.73
C ARG A 127 -5.96 1.00 -8.56
N LEU A 128 -6.48 1.30 -7.36
CA LEU A 128 -5.66 1.48 -6.16
C LEU A 128 -4.86 0.21 -5.84
N HIS A 129 -5.49 -0.96 -5.90
CA HIS A 129 -4.85 -2.25 -5.67
C HIS A 129 -3.63 -2.45 -6.59
N GLY A 130 -3.79 -2.22 -7.90
CA GLY A 130 -2.69 -2.32 -8.85
C GLY A 130 -1.55 -1.34 -8.55
N GLU A 131 -1.89 -0.09 -8.20
CA GLU A 131 -0.88 0.93 -7.89
C GLU A 131 -0.12 0.66 -6.59
N ILE A 132 -0.74 0.05 -5.58
CA ILE A 132 -0.02 -0.37 -4.36
C ILE A 132 1.04 -1.41 -4.72
N LEU A 133 0.70 -2.43 -5.52
CA LEU A 133 1.65 -3.47 -5.91
C LEU A 133 2.78 -2.93 -6.79
N ASP A 134 2.47 -1.99 -7.68
CA ASP A 134 3.48 -1.34 -8.53
C ASP A 134 4.44 -0.48 -7.69
N GLU A 135 3.94 0.19 -6.66
CA GLU A 135 4.74 0.98 -5.71
C GLU A 135 5.68 0.07 -4.90
N GLU A 136 5.18 -1.03 -4.33
CA GLU A 136 6.01 -2.02 -3.62
C GLU A 136 7.15 -2.56 -4.51
N SER A 137 6.87 -2.74 -5.81
CA SER A 137 7.86 -3.13 -6.80
C SER A 137 8.97 -2.08 -6.95
N GLN A 138 8.63 -0.78 -6.94
CA GLN A 138 9.62 0.29 -6.98
C GLN A 138 10.51 0.31 -5.74
N GLU A 139 9.95 0.07 -4.56
CA GLU A 139 10.74 -0.05 -3.33
C GLU A 139 11.77 -1.18 -3.44
N ARG A 140 11.33 -2.36 -3.90
CA ARG A 140 12.21 -3.52 -4.14
C ARG A 140 13.32 -3.17 -5.13
N LEU A 141 12.98 -2.55 -6.26
CA LEU A 141 13.94 -2.13 -7.29
C LEU A 141 14.96 -1.13 -6.75
N LEU A 142 14.54 -0.18 -5.90
CA LEU A 142 15.44 0.79 -5.28
C LEU A 142 16.44 0.09 -4.34
N VAL A 143 15.97 -0.85 -3.52
CA VAL A 143 16.83 -1.67 -2.64
C VAL A 143 17.80 -2.52 -3.44
N GLU A 144 17.35 -3.18 -4.51
CA GLU A 144 18.20 -3.99 -5.40
C GLU A 144 19.28 -3.15 -6.08
N ARG A 145 18.91 -1.97 -6.60
CA ARG A 145 19.86 -1.00 -7.15
C ARG A 145 20.82 -0.50 -6.09
N GLY A 146 20.43 -0.43 -4.82
CA GLY A 146 21.31 -0.17 -3.69
C GLY A 146 22.37 -1.24 -3.43
N LEU A 147 22.03 -2.51 -3.68
CA LEU A 147 22.86 -3.69 -3.40
C LEU A 147 23.84 -4.08 -4.51
N ALA A 148 23.54 -3.67 -5.75
CA ALA A 148 24.38 -3.89 -6.93
C ALA A 148 25.73 -3.17 -6.81
#